data_AF-A0A1I4RVJ5-F1
#
_entry.id   AF-A0A1I4RVJ5-F1
#
_cell.length_a   1.000
_cell.length_b   1.000
_cell.length_c   1.000
_cell.angle_alpha   90.00
_cell.angle_beta   90.00
_cell.angle_gamma   90.00
#
_symmetry.space_group_name_H-M   'P 1'
#
loop_
_entity.id
_entity.type
_entity.pdbx_description
1 polymer ?
#
loop_
_entity_poly.entity_id
_entity_poly.type
_entity_poly.pdbx_seq_one_letter_code
_entity_poly.pdbx_strand_id
1 'polypeptide(L)'
;MSTKQKQLQDELANLSTEDRTRLQALAVLAGASAEELLPFVLRDGFAECEESLRASLEAEAYFNTRRGVDGADVMASVECLIDTYAKRQRRAG
;
A
#
# COMPACT_ATOMS: atom_id res chain seq x y z
N MET A 1 17.19 23.35 -12.87
CA MET A 1 16.84 21.92 -13.08
C MET A 1 17.94 21.09 -12.44
N SER A 2 17.61 20.27 -11.43
CA SER A 2 18.57 19.31 -10.87
C SER A 2 18.81 18.16 -11.85
N THR A 3 20.02 17.58 -11.88
CA THR A 3 20.37 16.44 -12.76
C THR A 3 19.35 15.31 -12.66
N LYS A 4 18.85 15.07 -11.44
CA LYS A 4 17.86 14.03 -11.13
C LYS A 4 16.48 14.31 -11.75
N GLN A 5 16.05 15.58 -11.77
CA GLN A 5 14.79 15.97 -12.43
C GLN A 5 14.88 15.84 -13.94
N LYS A 6 16.03 16.19 -14.52
CA LYS A 6 16.24 16.04 -15.97
C LYS A 6 16.21 14.58 -16.40
N GLN A 7 16.84 13.69 -15.64
CA GLN A 7 16.80 12.24 -15.89
C GLN A 7 15.37 11.68 -15.85
N LEU A 8 14.57 12.07 -14.86
CA LEU A 8 13.18 11.62 -14.78
C LEU A 8 12.33 12.13 -15.95
N GLN A 9 12.57 13.35 -16.42
CA GLN A 9 11.89 13.87 -17.61
C GLN A 9 12.28 13.11 -18.88
N ASP A 10 13.56 12.78 -19.03
CA ASP A 10 14.05 11.98 -20.17
C ASP A 10 13.47 10.55 -20.13
N GLU A 11 13.38 9.94 -18.94
CA GLU A 11 12.75 8.62 -18.76
C GLU A 11 11.25 8.65 -19.06
N LEU A 12 10.53 9.67 -18.57
CA LEU A 12 9.12 9.87 -18.88
C LEU A 12 8.91 10.05 -20.39
N ALA A 13 9.80 10.78 -21.06
CA ALA A 13 9.79 10.98 -22.51
C ALA A 13 10.19 9.73 -23.31
N ASN A 14 10.78 8.72 -22.67
CA ASN A 14 11.15 7.45 -23.29
C ASN A 14 10.09 6.35 -23.10
N LEU A 15 9.13 6.55 -22.17
CA LEU A 15 7.99 5.64 -22.01
C LEU A 15 7.13 5.58 -23.28
N SER A 16 6.55 4.42 -23.53
CA SER A 16 5.54 4.25 -24.58
C SER A 16 4.29 5.09 -24.27
N THR A 17 3.49 5.39 -25.29
CA THR A 17 2.21 6.12 -25.10
C THR A 17 1.27 5.38 -24.15
N GLU A 18 1.28 4.04 -24.20
CA GLU A 18 0.49 3.18 -23.32
C GLU A 18 0.97 3.28 -21.87
N ASP A 19 2.27 3.15 -21.63
CA ASP A 19 2.86 3.26 -20.29
C ASP A 19 2.67 4.65 -19.69
N ARG A 20 2.76 5.72 -20.49
CA ARG A 20 2.45 7.07 -20.02
C ARG A 20 0.99 7.20 -19.59
N THR A 21 0.06 6.66 -20.39
CA THR A 21 -1.37 6.70 -20.06
C THR A 21 -1.64 5.93 -18.77
N ARG A 22 -1.00 4.77 -18.62
CA ARG A 22 -1.08 3.92 -17.42
C ARG A 22 -0.51 4.63 -16.18
N LEU A 23 0.66 5.26 -16.32
CA LEU A 23 1.29 6.05 -15.26
C LEU A 23 0.42 7.26 -14.86
N GLN A 24 -0.18 7.94 -15.82
CA GLN A 24 -1.08 9.06 -15.55
C GLN A 24 -2.32 8.61 -14.78
N ALA A 25 -2.91 7.48 -15.16
CA ALA A 25 -4.06 6.91 -14.47
C ALA A 25 -3.70 6.52 -13.02
N LEU A 26 -2.54 5.89 -12.82
CA LEU A 26 -2.02 5.57 -11.49
C LEU A 26 -1.76 6.80 -10.63
N ALA A 27 -1.18 7.85 -11.22
CA ALA A 27 -0.92 9.11 -10.55
C ALA A 27 -2.22 9.77 -10.04
N VAL A 28 -3.26 9.78 -10.88
CA VAL A 28 -4.59 10.27 -10.49
C VAL A 28 -5.18 9.45 -9.34
N LEU A 29 -5.09 8.12 -9.39
CA LEU A 29 -5.57 7.25 -8.31
C LEU A 29 -4.81 7.44 -6.99
N ALA A 30 -3.50 7.69 -7.07
CA ALA A 30 -2.63 7.92 -5.93
C ALA A 30 -2.71 9.34 -5.37
N GLY A 31 -3.37 10.28 -6.06
CA GLY A 31 -3.35 11.70 -5.71
C GLY A 31 -1.97 12.35 -5.84
N ALA A 32 -1.11 11.82 -6.71
CA ALA A 32 0.25 12.28 -6.96
C ALA A 32 0.45 12.70 -8.42
N SER A 33 1.57 13.33 -8.74
CA SER A 33 1.97 13.57 -10.13
C SER A 33 2.64 12.35 -10.74
N ALA A 34 2.59 12.22 -12.07
CA ALA A 34 3.28 11.14 -12.79
C ALA A 34 4.81 11.17 -12.55
N GLU A 35 5.40 12.36 -12.36
CA GLU A 35 6.82 12.54 -12.06
C GLU A 35 7.19 12.02 -10.67
N GLU A 36 6.31 12.18 -9.69
CA GLU A 36 6.48 11.64 -8.34
C GLU A 36 6.30 10.11 -8.32
N LEU A 37 5.42 9.58 -9.16
CA LEU A 37 5.13 8.14 -9.22
C LEU A 37 6.15 7.34 -10.04
N LEU A 38 6.76 7.97 -11.05
CA LEU A 38 7.70 7.35 -11.99
C LEU A 38 8.85 6.57 -11.30
N PRO A 39 9.55 7.11 -10.28
CA PRO A 39 10.63 6.38 -9.62
C PRO A 39 10.19 5.05 -9.00
N PHE A 40 8.96 4.98 -8.48
CA PHE A 40 8.40 3.75 -7.90
C PHE A 40 8.09 2.73 -8.98
N VAL A 41 7.47 3.18 -10.08
CA VAL A 41 7.16 2.31 -11.22
C VAL A 41 8.44 1.78 -11.89
N LEU A 42 9.49 2.58 -11.98
CA LEU A 42 10.77 2.11 -12.51
C LEU A 42 11.48 1.11 -11.59
N ARG A 43 11.29 1.24 -10.27
CA ARG A 43 11.88 0.34 -9.26
C ARG A 43 11.13 -0.98 -9.16
N ASP A 44 9.81 -0.91 -9.05
CA ASP A 44 8.95 -2.03 -8.65
C ASP A 44 8.12 -2.60 -9.81
N GLY A 45 7.97 -1.82 -10.89
CA GLY A 45 7.14 -2.15 -12.03
C GLY A 45 5.67 -1.72 -11.87
N PHE A 46 4.98 -1.57 -13.01
CA PHE A 46 3.58 -1.14 -13.02
C PHE A 46 2.64 -2.07 -12.23
N ALA A 47 2.83 -3.38 -12.32
CA ALA A 47 1.94 -4.35 -11.69
C ALA A 47 1.96 -4.24 -10.16
N GLU A 48 3.14 -4.12 -9.57
CA GLU A 48 3.30 -3.97 -8.12
C GLU A 48 2.70 -2.64 -7.63
N CYS A 49 2.97 -1.54 -8.33
CA CYS A 49 2.38 -0.24 -7.99
C CYS A 49 0.85 -0.25 -8.07
N GLU A 50 0.28 -0.91 -9.08
CA GLU A 50 -1.17 -1.07 -9.23
C GLU A 50 -1.80 -1.90 -8.12
N GLU A 51 -1.17 -3.02 -7.76
CA GLU A 51 -1.65 -3.88 -6.68
C GLU A 51 -1.59 -3.16 -5.34
N SER A 52 -0.47 -2.49 -5.05
CA SER A 52 -0.28 -1.73 -3.81
C SER A 52 -1.32 -0.61 -3.64
N LEU A 53 -1.59 0.16 -4.70
CA LEU A 53 -2.62 1.20 -4.69
C LEU A 53 -4.02 0.61 -4.53
N ARG A 54 -4.32 -0.50 -5.23
CA ARG A 54 -5.60 -1.18 -5.09
C ARG A 54 -5.82 -1.67 -3.66
N ALA A 55 -4.83 -2.33 -3.07
CA ALA A 55 -4.90 -2.80 -1.69
C ALA A 55 -5.12 -1.65 -0.69
N SER A 56 -4.49 -0.51 -0.94
CA SER A 56 -4.66 0.69 -0.11
C SER A 56 -6.09 1.25 -0.20
N LEU A 57 -6.64 1.37 -1.41
CA LEU A 57 -8.02 1.82 -1.63
C LEU A 57 -9.05 0.84 -1.06
N GLU A 58 -8.82 -0.46 -1.19
CA GLU A 58 -9.66 -1.50 -0.60
C GLU A 58 -9.65 -1.45 0.92
N ALA A 59 -8.48 -1.26 1.52
CA ALA A 59 -8.36 -1.10 2.97
C ALA A 59 -9.10 0.16 3.46
N GLU A 60 -8.95 1.29 2.75
CA GLU A 60 -9.66 2.52 3.09
C GLU A 60 -11.18 2.36 2.95
N ALA A 61 -11.66 1.74 1.86
CA ALA A 61 -13.08 1.43 1.67
C ALA A 61 -13.62 0.48 2.76
N TYR A 62 -12.82 -0.50 3.18
CA TYR A 62 -13.15 -1.40 4.28
C TYR A 62 -13.34 -0.62 5.60
N PHE A 63 -12.43 0.30 5.93
CA PHE A 63 -12.54 1.12 7.14
C PHE A 63 -13.68 2.15 7.07
N ASN A 64 -13.97 2.70 5.90
CA ASN A 64 -15.09 3.63 5.74
C ASN A 64 -16.46 2.96 5.97
N THR A 65 -16.56 1.65 5.69
CA THR A 65 -17.80 0.87 5.86
C THR A 65 -17.88 0.12 7.18
N ARG A 66 -16.76 -0.04 7.90
CA ARG A 66 -16.69 -0.79 9.16
C ARG A 66 -16.06 0.05 10.25
N ARG A 67 -16.77 0.17 11.37
CA ARG A 67 -16.22 0.80 12.57
C ARG A 67 -14.94 0.05 12.99
N GLY A 68 -13.83 0.78 13.08
CA GLY A 68 -12.59 0.25 13.64
C GLY A 68 -12.79 -0.25 15.08
N VAL A 69 -11.98 -1.20 15.50
CA VAL A 69 -11.94 -1.68 16.90
C VAL A 69 -10.87 -0.88 17.63
N ASP A 70 -11.16 -0.47 18.86
CA ASP A 70 -10.17 0.22 19.69
C ASP A 70 -9.01 -0.74 20.03
N GLY A 71 -7.79 -0.22 20.01
CA GLY A 71 -6.60 -1.03 20.29
C GLY A 71 -6.62 -1.64 21.69
N ALA A 72 -7.16 -0.94 22.69
CA ALA A 72 -7.29 -1.47 24.05
C ALA A 72 -8.25 -2.67 24.09
N ASP A 73 -9.35 -2.61 23.35
CA ASP A 73 -10.33 -3.70 23.27
C ASP A 73 -9.74 -4.93 22.56
N VAL A 74 -8.93 -4.70 21.51
CA VAL A 74 -8.17 -5.78 20.85
C VAL A 74 -7.19 -6.42 21.82
N MET A 75 -6.40 -5.63 22.54
CA MET A 75 -5.39 -6.15 23.48
C MET A 75 -6.04 -6.91 24.63
N ALA A 76 -7.11 -6.40 25.22
CA ALA A 76 -7.85 -7.10 26.27
C ALA A 76 -8.43 -8.45 25.78
N SER A 77 -8.91 -8.49 24.53
CA SER A 77 -9.40 -9.72 23.91
C SER A 77 -8.28 -10.74 23.66
N VAL A 78 -7.11 -10.28 23.21
CA VAL A 78 -5.93 -11.11 22.99
C VAL A 78 -5.42 -11.69 24.32
N GLU A 79 -5.33 -10.89 25.38
CA GLU A 79 -4.93 -11.34 26.71
C GLU A 79 -5.88 -12.43 27.24
N CYS A 80 -7.19 -12.24 27.08
CA CYS A 80 -8.21 -13.21 27.47
C CYS A 80 -8.07 -14.55 26.71
N LEU A 81 -7.79 -14.50 25.40
CA LEU A 81 -7.54 -15.70 24.59
C LEU A 81 -6.27 -16.42 25.06
N ILE A 82 -5.18 -15.68 25.30
CA ILE A 82 -3.93 -16.26 25.79
C ILE A 82 -4.17 -16.95 27.14
N ASP A 83 -4.83 -16.30 28.09
CA ASP A 83 -5.11 -16.89 29.40
C ASP A 83 -5.98 -18.15 29.33
N THR A 84 -6.93 -18.17 28.41
CA THR A 84 -7.85 -19.30 28.20
C THR A 84 -7.14 -20.52 27.62
N TYR A 85 -6.25 -20.32 26.65
CA TYR A 85 -5.64 -21.42 25.90
C TYR A 85 -4.22 -21.78 26.36
N ALA A 86 -3.43 -20.84 26.88
CA ALA A 86 -2.08 -21.10 27.38
C ALA A 86 -2.07 -22.01 28.64
N LYS A 87 -3.12 -21.94 29.47
CA LYS A 87 -3.27 -22.82 30.66
C LYS A 87 -3.52 -24.28 30.29
N ARG A 88 -4.04 -24.58 29.10
CA ARG A 88 -4.31 -25.97 28.65
C ARG A 88 -3.02 -26.75 28.34
N GLN A 89 -1.93 -26.09 27.96
CA GLN A 89 -0.66 -26.79 27.65
C GLN A 89 0.16 -27.19 28.89
N ARG A 90 -0.06 -26.58 30.06
CA ARG A 90 0.74 -26.87 31.27
C ARG A 90 0.29 -28.10 32.08
N ARG A 91 -0.78 -28.80 31.68
CA ARG A 91 -1.29 -30.01 32.37
C ARG A 91 -1.05 -31.32 31.61
N ALA A 92 -0.23 -31.30 30.57
CA ALA A 92 0.22 -32.49 29.85
C ALA A 92 1.69 -32.82 30.16
N GLY A 93 2.05 -32.79 31.45
CA GLY A 93 3.34 -33.19 32.00
C GLY A 93 3.14 -34.05 33.23
#